data_AF-A0A484CI04-F1
#
_entry.id   AF-A0A484CI04-F1
#
_cell.length_a   1.000
_cell.length_b   1.000
_cell.length_c   1.000
_cell.angle_alpha   90.00
_cell.angle_beta   90.00
_cell.angle_gamma   90.00
#
_symmetry.space_group_name_H-M   'P 1'
#
loop_
_entity.id
_entity.type
_entity.pdbx_description
1 polymer ?
#
loop_
_entity_poly.entity_id
_entity_poly.type
_entity_poly.pdbx_seq_one_letter_code
_entity_poly.pdbx_strand_id
1 'polypeptide(L)'
;MYFFAVFVLLGTGLAANGEIHSLTYIYTGFSKPVGLPGIHEFTAMGLLNGRMIDYFDSDNQKKVPKQDWMKERLPADYWDKGTQSRQSKQQWFKESINILKERMRQNDTGNLETHLNVLSGQ
;
A
#
# COMPACT_ATOMS: atom_id res chain seq x y z
N MET A 1 -51.03 9.17 50.39
CA MET A 1 -50.54 7.79 50.21
C MET A 1 -49.69 7.79 48.95
N TYR A 2 -48.40 7.46 49.08
CA TYR A 2 -47.32 7.72 48.12
C TYR A 2 -47.57 7.16 46.71
N PHE A 3 -47.34 7.96 45.67
CA PHE A 3 -47.07 7.44 44.33
C PHE A 3 -45.61 7.80 43.99
N PHE A 4 -44.70 6.87 44.28
CA PHE A 4 -43.32 6.94 43.82
C PHE A 4 -43.32 6.81 42.29
N ALA A 5 -43.27 7.94 41.59
CA ALA A 5 -42.95 7.94 40.16
C ALA A 5 -41.44 7.70 40.02
N VAL A 6 -41.08 6.42 39.86
CA VAL A 6 -39.74 5.99 39.51
C VAL A 6 -39.41 6.55 38.11
N PHE A 7 -38.59 7.60 38.06
CA PHE A 7 -37.98 8.08 36.83
C PHE A 7 -36.90 7.09 36.39
N VAL A 8 -37.26 6.09 35.59
CA VAL A 8 -36.28 5.34 34.77
C VAL A 8 -36.22 6.04 33.43
N LEU A 9 -35.39 7.09 33.37
CA LEU A 9 -34.98 7.67 32.10
C LEU A 9 -33.77 6.85 31.63
N LEU A 10 -34.12 5.85 30.82
CA LEU A 10 -33.25 4.96 30.07
C LEU A 10 -32.13 5.78 29.42
N GLY A 11 -30.90 5.62 29.88
CA GLY A 11 -29.74 6.24 29.25
C GLY A 11 -29.58 5.71 27.84
N THR A 12 -30.03 6.47 26.84
CA THR A 12 -29.67 6.20 25.44
C THR A 12 -28.24 6.67 25.24
N GLY A 13 -27.28 5.81 25.62
CA GLY A 13 -25.92 5.93 25.12
C GLY A 13 -25.96 5.71 23.62
N LEU A 14 -25.90 6.77 22.83
CA LEU A 14 -25.51 6.69 21.43
C LEU A 14 -24.05 6.25 21.42
N ALA A 15 -23.83 4.93 21.42
CA ALA A 15 -22.53 4.38 21.08
C ALA A 15 -22.27 4.71 19.62
N ALA A 16 -21.53 5.78 19.36
CA ALA A 16 -20.97 6.02 18.04
C ALA A 16 -19.94 4.92 17.79
N ASN A 17 -20.35 3.87 17.08
CA ASN A 17 -19.42 2.87 16.55
C ASN A 17 -18.58 3.56 15.47
N GLY A 18 -17.42 4.10 15.87
CA GLY A 18 -16.40 4.54 14.93
C GLY A 18 -15.76 3.30 14.30
N GLU A 19 -16.06 3.04 13.03
CA GLU A 19 -15.28 2.04 12.28
C GLU A 19 -13.89 2.61 12.00
N ILE A 20 -12.85 1.88 12.44
CA ILE A 20 -11.46 2.22 12.12
C ILE A 20 -11.16 1.66 10.73
N HIS A 21 -10.69 2.52 9.84
CA HIS A 21 -10.17 2.10 8.54
C HIS A 21 -8.64 2.13 8.56
N SER A 22 -8.01 1.35 7.69
CA SER A 22 -6.55 1.36 7.55
C SER A 22 -6.15 1.38 6.08
N LEU A 23 -5.11 2.15 5.77
CA LEU A 23 -4.53 2.23 4.43
C LEU A 23 -3.05 1.89 4.51
N THR A 24 -2.66 0.80 3.86
CA THR A 24 -1.28 0.30 3.84
C THR A 24 -0.73 0.30 2.43
N TYR A 25 0.49 0.80 2.25
CA TYR A 25 1.24 0.69 1.01
C TYR A 25 2.46 -0.19 1.22
N ILE A 26 2.62 -1.18 0.36
CA ILE A 26 3.75 -2.10 0.36
C ILE A 26 4.54 -1.89 -0.92
N TYR A 27 5.84 -1.63 -0.77
CA TYR A 27 6.80 -1.52 -1.85
C TYR A 27 7.86 -2.59 -1.68
N THR A 28 7.98 -3.46 -2.67
CA THR A 28 9.02 -4.50 -2.70
C THR A 28 9.89 -4.25 -3.90
N GLY A 29 11.21 -4.36 -3.74
CA GLY A 29 12.05 -4.55 -4.90
C GLY A 29 13.32 -5.32 -4.62
N PHE A 30 13.90 -5.79 -5.72
CA PHE A 30 15.02 -6.69 -5.74
C PHE A 30 16.22 -6.03 -6.41
N SER A 31 17.40 -6.37 -5.94
CA SER A 31 18.67 -5.88 -6.48
C SER A 31 19.05 -6.43 -7.86
N LYS A 32 18.36 -7.50 -8.27
CA LYS A 32 18.47 -8.14 -9.58
C LYS A 32 17.19 -8.94 -9.87
N PRO A 33 16.86 -9.21 -11.14
CA PRO A 33 15.73 -10.05 -11.49
C PRO A 33 15.82 -11.43 -10.82
N VAL A 34 14.73 -11.86 -10.19
CA VAL A 34 14.66 -13.16 -9.50
C VAL A 34 14.46 -14.32 -10.49
N GLY A 35 13.89 -14.04 -11.68
CA GLY A 35 13.67 -15.04 -12.73
C GLY A 35 12.55 -16.05 -12.42
N LEU A 36 11.74 -15.80 -11.39
CA LEU A 36 10.59 -16.63 -11.03
C LEU A 36 9.30 -16.04 -11.61
N PRO A 37 8.39 -16.88 -12.15
CA PRO A 37 7.09 -16.40 -12.64
C PRO A 37 6.31 -15.64 -11.57
N GLY A 38 5.81 -14.45 -11.92
CA GLY A 38 5.01 -13.62 -11.02
C GLY A 38 5.81 -12.81 -10.00
N ILE A 39 7.15 -12.89 -10.01
CA ILE A 39 8.01 -12.02 -9.21
C ILE A 39 8.65 -10.96 -10.10
N HIS A 40 8.29 -9.71 -9.85
CA HIS A 40 8.79 -8.55 -10.57
C HIS A 40 9.91 -7.87 -9.79
N GLU A 41 10.82 -7.20 -10.49
CA GLU A 41 11.96 -6.49 -9.87
C GLU A 41 11.49 -5.42 -8.89
N PHE A 42 10.38 -4.75 -9.19
CA PHE A 42 9.73 -3.80 -8.30
C PHE A 42 8.22 -3.97 -8.34
N THR A 43 7.59 -3.93 -7.17
CA THR A 43 6.14 -3.92 -7.02
C THR A 43 5.70 -2.88 -6.01
N ALA A 44 4.52 -2.33 -6.22
CA ALA A 44 3.89 -1.41 -5.30
C ALA A 44 2.38 -1.67 -5.24
N MET A 45 1.86 -1.89 -4.04
CA MET A 45 0.44 -2.19 -3.83
C MET A 45 -0.15 -1.38 -2.69
N GLY A 46 -1.39 -0.93 -2.87
CA GLY A 46 -2.19 -0.30 -1.82
C GLY A 46 -3.21 -1.29 -1.27
N LEU A 47 -3.40 -1.30 0.05
CA LEU A 47 -4.40 -2.09 0.76
C LEU A 47 -5.29 -1.19 1.60
N LEU A 48 -6.60 -1.23 1.38
CA LEU A 48 -7.61 -0.59 2.23
C LEU A 48 -8.29 -1.67 3.08
N ASN A 49 -8.19 -1.56 4.40
CA ASN A 49 -8.70 -2.56 5.35
C ASN A 49 -8.19 -3.98 5.02
N GLY A 50 -6.91 -4.08 4.66
CA GLY A 50 -6.25 -5.33 4.25
C GLY A 50 -6.64 -5.84 2.85
N ARG A 51 -7.52 -5.15 2.11
CA ARG A 51 -7.92 -5.54 0.75
C ARG A 51 -7.14 -4.75 -0.28
N MET A 52 -6.54 -5.44 -1.26
CA MET A 52 -5.79 -4.78 -2.32
C MET A 52 -6.69 -3.88 -3.17
N ILE A 53 -6.33 -2.61 -3.27
CA ILE A 53 -7.08 -1.58 -4.00
C ILE A 53 -6.39 -1.14 -5.29
N ASP A 54 -5.06 -1.15 -5.31
CA ASP A 54 -4.26 -0.87 -6.48
C ASP A 54 -2.99 -1.72 -6.53
N TYR A 55 -2.43 -1.86 -7.73
CA TYR A 55 -1.21 -2.61 -7.97
C TYR A 55 -0.37 -1.94 -9.06
N PHE A 56 0.95 -2.11 -8.97
CA PHE A 56 1.93 -1.70 -9.96
C PHE A 56 3.09 -2.71 -9.91
N ASP A 57 3.62 -3.06 -11.08
CA ASP A 57 4.82 -3.86 -11.25
C ASP A 57 5.78 -3.24 -12.28
N SER A 58 7.05 -3.64 -12.22
CA SER A 58 8.13 -3.12 -13.06
C SER A 58 8.01 -3.47 -14.54
N ASP A 59 7.18 -4.45 -14.90
CA ASP A 59 7.12 -4.99 -16.25
C ASP A 59 6.03 -4.28 -17.05
N ASN A 60 4.85 -4.11 -16.44
CA ASN A 60 3.73 -3.36 -17.03
C ASN A 60 3.86 -1.86 -16.80
N GLN A 61 4.55 -1.44 -15.74
CA GLN A 61 4.81 -0.05 -15.37
C GLN A 61 3.57 0.84 -15.34
N LYS A 62 2.43 0.27 -14.93
CA LYS A 62 1.13 0.95 -14.87
C LYS A 62 0.46 0.69 -13.53
N LYS A 63 -0.05 1.75 -12.89
CA LYS A 63 -0.88 1.63 -11.70
C LYS A 63 -2.28 1.20 -12.14
N VAL A 64 -2.69 0.01 -11.72
CA VAL A 64 -3.99 -0.57 -12.09
C VAL A 64 -4.92 -0.68 -10.89
N PRO A 65 -6.23 -0.37 -11.04
CA PRO A 65 -7.23 -0.67 -10.03
C PRO A 65 -7.36 -2.18 -9.82
N LYS A 66 -7.60 -2.58 -8.57
CA LYS A 66 -7.95 -3.96 -8.21
C LYS A 66 -9.37 -4.11 -7.66
N GLN A 67 -10.09 -3.00 -7.58
CA GLN A 67 -11.49 -2.95 -7.14
C GLN A 67 -12.32 -2.15 -8.16
N ASP A 68 -13.49 -2.67 -8.52
CA ASP A 68 -14.35 -2.07 -9.55
C ASP A 68 -14.80 -0.67 -9.16
N TRP A 69 -15.16 -0.47 -7.88
CA TRP A 69 -15.60 0.83 -7.38
C TRP A 69 -14.54 1.93 -7.52
N MET A 70 -13.24 1.60 -7.48
CA MET A 70 -12.19 2.60 -7.72
C MET A 70 -12.09 2.95 -9.19
N LYS A 71 -12.21 1.95 -10.07
CA LYS A 71 -12.17 2.15 -11.52
C LYS A 71 -13.34 3.02 -11.99
N GLU A 72 -14.52 2.82 -11.42
CA GLU A 72 -15.74 3.56 -11.77
C GLU A 72 -15.76 4.99 -11.20
N ARG A 73 -15.20 5.20 -9.99
CA ARG A 73 -15.29 6.48 -9.29
C ARG A 73 -14.09 7.41 -9.50
N LEU A 74 -12.93 6.88 -9.84
CA LEU A 74 -11.71 7.68 -9.96
C LEU A 74 -11.42 8.03 -11.43
N PRO A 75 -11.11 9.29 -11.72
CA PRO A 75 -10.84 9.74 -13.08
C PRO A 75 -9.53 9.15 -13.62
N ALA A 76 -9.37 9.15 -14.95
CA ALA A 76 -8.17 8.61 -15.60
C ALA A 76 -6.87 9.31 -15.12
N ASP A 77 -6.92 10.62 -14.88
CA ASP A 77 -5.75 11.40 -14.46
C ASP A 77 -5.23 10.99 -13.06
N TYR A 78 -6.11 10.48 -12.18
CA TYR A 78 -5.70 9.89 -10.90
C TYR A 78 -4.77 8.69 -11.12
N TRP A 79 -5.10 7.82 -12.07
CA TRP A 79 -4.31 6.63 -12.40
C TRP A 79 -3.01 6.99 -13.11
N ASP A 80 -3.04 7.99 -13.99
CA ASP A 80 -1.84 8.46 -14.71
C ASP A 80 -0.84 9.12 -13.76
N LYS A 81 -1.30 10.05 -12.90
CA LYS A 81 -0.47 10.66 -11.85
C LYS A 81 0.06 9.60 -10.88
N GLY A 82 -0.79 8.65 -10.51
CA GLY A 82 -0.41 7.51 -9.67
C GLY A 82 0.68 6.66 -10.33
N THR A 83 0.56 6.39 -11.64
CA THR A 83 1.55 5.65 -12.42
C THR A 83 2.90 6.37 -12.45
N GLN A 84 2.90 7.66 -12.76
CA GLN A 84 4.13 8.48 -12.74
C GLN A 84 4.79 8.47 -11.36
N SER A 85 3.99 8.60 -10.29
CA SER A 85 4.51 8.52 -8.92
C SER A 85 5.17 7.17 -8.62
N ARG A 86 4.59 6.05 -9.08
CA ARG A 86 5.14 4.70 -8.88
C ARG A 86 6.42 4.47 -9.70
N GLN A 87 6.47 4.98 -10.92
CA GLN A 87 7.67 4.95 -11.76
C GLN A 87 8.82 5.74 -11.13
N SER A 88 8.56 6.94 -10.60
CA SER A 88 9.57 7.73 -9.89
C SER A 88 10.09 7.01 -8.64
N LYS A 89 9.21 6.31 -7.90
CA LYS A 89 9.61 5.48 -6.75
C LYS A 89 10.46 4.27 -7.16
N GLN A 90 10.13 3.62 -8.27
CA GLN A 90 10.93 2.53 -8.83
C GLN A 90 12.36 3.01 -9.15
N GLN A 91 12.51 4.17 -9.79
CA GLN A 91 13.83 4.73 -10.09
C GLN A 91 14.61 5.09 -8.82
N TRP A 92 13.96 5.77 -7.87
CA TRP A 92 14.57 6.10 -6.58
C TRP A 92 15.03 4.86 -5.82
N PHE A 93 14.24 3.78 -5.87
CA PHE A 93 14.56 2.52 -5.22
C PHE A 93 15.77 1.84 -5.87
N LYS A 94 15.82 1.81 -7.21
CA LYS A 94 16.96 1.28 -7.96
C LYS A 94 18.25 2.00 -7.59
N GLU A 95 18.23 3.33 -7.53
CA GLU A 95 19.38 4.12 -7.12
C GLU A 95 19.78 3.85 -5.66
N SER A 96 18.80 3.75 -4.77
CA SER A 96 19.04 3.45 -3.36
C SER A 96 19.72 2.09 -3.17
N ILE A 97 19.33 1.08 -3.95
CA ILE A 97 20.00 -0.23 -3.95
C ILE A 97 21.43 -0.11 -4.46
N ASN A 98 21.67 0.61 -5.57
CA ASN A 98 23.02 0.78 -6.10
C ASN A 98 23.96 1.41 -5.06
N ILE A 99 23.51 2.48 -4.40
CA ILE A 99 24.25 3.13 -3.32
C ILE A 99 24.52 2.15 -2.15
N LEU A 100 23.55 1.31 -1.79
CA LEU A 100 23.71 0.33 -0.72
C LEU A 100 24.72 -0.77 -1.09
N LYS A 101 24.65 -1.30 -2.32
CA LYS A 101 25.62 -2.26 -2.85
C LYS A 101 27.05 -1.71 -2.78
N GLU A 102 27.25 -0.48 -3.27
CA GLU A 102 28.56 0.19 -3.25
C GLU A 102 29.10 0.33 -1.80
N ARG A 103 28.26 0.80 -0.88
CA ARG A 103 28.63 0.97 0.53
C ARG A 103 28.97 -0.35 1.21
N MET A 104 28.27 -1.42 0.86
CA MET A 104 28.50 -2.75 1.41
C MET A 104 29.60 -3.53 0.70
N ARG A 105 30.25 -2.94 -0.31
CA ARG A 105 31.26 -3.59 -1.17
C ARG A 105 30.75 -4.90 -1.76
N GLN A 106 29.48 -4.95 -2.11
CA GLN A 106 28.90 -6.08 -2.81
C GLN A 106 29.07 -5.92 -4.31
N ASN A 107 29.59 -6.96 -4.96
CA ASN A 107 29.67 -7.05 -6.41
C ASN A 107 28.37 -7.62 -6.97
N ASP A 108 28.07 -7.39 -8.26
CA ASP A 108 26.89 -7.96 -8.94
C ASP A 108 26.85 -9.50 -8.99
N THR A 109 27.95 -10.15 -8.58
CA THR A 109 28.08 -11.60 -8.39
C THR A 109 27.60 -12.08 -7.01
N GLY A 110 27.23 -11.18 -6.10
CA GLY A 110 26.76 -11.47 -4.73
C GLY A 110 25.26 -11.78 -4.60
N ASN A 111 24.87 -12.20 -3.39
CA ASN A 111 23.53 -12.69 -3.01
C ASN A 111 22.36 -11.77 -3.43
N LEU A 112 21.16 -12.33 -3.55
CA LEU A 112 19.95 -11.54 -3.84
C LEU A 112 19.60 -10.66 -2.62
N GLU A 113 19.78 -9.34 -2.76
CA GLU A 113 19.27 -8.39 -1.77
C GLU A 113 17.83 -8.00 -2.09
N THR A 114 16.98 -8.02 -1.05
CA THR A 114 15.56 -7.64 -1.10
C THR A 114 15.34 -6.44 -0.19
N HIS A 115 14.75 -5.36 -0.70
CA HIS A 115 14.36 -4.23 0.13
C HIS A 115 12.84 -4.07 0.13
N LEU A 116 12.28 -3.95 1.32
CA LEU A 116 10.85 -3.80 1.58
C LEU A 116 10.61 -2.48 2.31
N ASN A 117 9.73 -1.65 1.79
CA ASN A 117 9.26 -0.44 2.47
C ASN A 117 7.74 -0.53 2.66
N VAL A 118 7.29 -0.46 3.92
CA VAL A 118 5.87 -0.50 4.30
C VAL A 118 5.50 0.83 4.92
N LEU A 119 4.52 1.50 4.33
CA LEU A 119 3.92 2.73 4.86
C LEU A 119 2.47 2.45 5.22
N SER A 120 2.13 2.47 6.51
CA SER A 120 0.76 2.26 7.00
C SER A 120 0.21 3.50 7.71
N GLY A 121 -1.02 3.91 7.37
CA GLY A 121 -1.81 4.89 8.10
C GLY A 121 -3.10 4.28 8.63
N GLN A 122 -3.53 4.72 9.81
CA GLN A 122 -4.87 4.47 10.39
C GLN A 122 -5.75 5.70 10.16
#